data_AF-X1P2I9-F1
#
_entry.id   AF-X1P2I9-F1
#
_cell.length_a   1.000
_cell.length_b   1.000
_cell.length_c   1.000
_cell.angle_alpha   90.00
_cell.angle_beta   90.00
_cell.angle_gamma   90.00
#
_symmetry.space_group_name_H-M   'P 1'
#
loop_
_entity.id
_entity.type
_entity.pdbx_description
1 polymer ?
#
loop_
_entity_poly.entity_id
_entity_poly.type
_entity_poly.pdbx_seq_one_letter_code
_entity_poly.pdbx_strand_id
1 'polypeptide(L)'
;MQEVLTQALQSALSSRYIVAPFLAPRPGELRERTSTSQTKELPFDLRRELTLRQTSRREEKVRVSGERRVIGQLQKTYLLVETAGGLEIVDQHIAHERILYEELCEQFHQGAVTRQQFLLPVRLELSFENAARLTAGLKELEQVGIVLA
;
A
#
# COMPACT_ATOMS: atom_id res chain seq x y z
N MET A 1 19.55 26.61 29.15
CA MET A 1 20.16 25.58 28.27
C MET A 1 19.17 24.99 27.27
N GLN A 2 17.95 24.62 27.69
CA GLN A 2 16.92 24.10 26.77
C GLN A 2 16.48 25.12 25.70
N GLU A 3 16.35 26.41 26.04
CA GLU A 3 15.97 27.49 25.09
C GLU A 3 16.96 27.69 23.92
N VAL A 4 18.26 27.56 24.19
CA VAL A 4 19.30 27.72 23.16
C VAL A 4 19.23 26.56 22.17
N LEU A 5 18.90 25.36 22.65
CA LEU A 5 18.75 24.16 21.82
C LEU A 5 17.53 24.27 20.91
N THR A 6 16.39 24.71 21.43
CA THR A 6 15.16 24.93 20.62
C THR A 6 15.34 26.02 19.59
N GLN A 7 16.03 27.11 19.92
CA GLN A 7 16.28 28.21 19.00
C GLN A 7 17.28 27.83 17.89
N ALA A 8 18.31 27.04 18.22
CA ALA A 8 19.22 26.45 17.24
C ALA A 8 18.51 25.43 16.33
N LEU A 9 17.63 24.59 16.88
CA LEU A 9 16.80 23.66 16.10
C LEU A 9 15.85 24.40 15.16
N GLN A 10 15.16 25.44 15.64
CA GLN A 10 14.28 26.25 14.78
C GLN A 10 15.05 26.98 13.67
N SER A 11 16.23 27.53 13.98
CA SER A 11 17.09 28.17 12.98
C SER A 11 17.64 27.16 11.96
N ALA A 12 17.96 25.94 12.40
CA ALA A 12 18.40 24.86 11.53
C ALA A 12 17.26 24.36 10.63
N LEU A 13 16.06 24.14 11.18
CA LEU A 13 14.88 23.67 10.43
C LEU A 13 14.35 24.70 9.42
N SER A 14 14.61 26.00 9.64
CA SER A 14 14.21 27.10 8.74
C SER A 14 15.25 27.42 7.66
N SER A 15 16.45 26.83 7.76
CA SER A 15 17.49 26.98 6.74
C SER A 15 17.25 26.02 5.57
N ARG A 16 17.11 26.58 4.36
CA ARG A 16 17.07 25.81 3.10
C ARG A 16 18.30 24.93 2.86
N TYR A 17 19.38 25.13 3.62
CA TYR A 17 20.62 24.37 3.52
C TYR A 17 20.66 23.13 4.44
N ILE A 18 19.76 23.04 5.43
CA ILE A 18 19.78 21.99 6.45
C ILE A 18 18.56 21.08 6.32
N VAL A 19 17.37 21.63 6.01
CA VAL A 19 16.16 20.86 5.75
C VAL A 19 15.64 21.19 4.37
N ALA A 20 15.82 20.27 3.43
CA ALA A 20 15.00 20.28 2.22
C ALA A 20 13.58 19.91 2.64
N PRO A 21 12.55 20.74 2.39
CA PRO A 21 11.19 20.34 2.66
C PRO A 21 10.89 19.09 1.82
N PHE A 22 10.57 17.99 2.51
CA PHE A 22 9.96 16.84 1.87
C PHE A 22 8.55 17.26 1.43
N LEU A 23 8.46 17.85 0.24
CA LEU A 23 7.20 18.04 -0.45
C LEU A 23 6.73 16.66 -0.86
N ALA A 24 5.83 16.07 -0.07
CA ALA A 24 5.03 14.97 -0.55
C ALA A 24 4.43 15.42 -1.90
N PRO A 25 4.61 14.66 -3.00
CA PRO A 25 4.05 15.04 -4.29
C PRO A 25 2.54 15.19 -4.12
N ARG A 26 1.98 16.34 -4.51
CA ARG A 26 0.53 16.52 -4.40
C ARG A 26 -0.16 15.49 -5.29
N PRO A 27 -1.29 14.88 -4.86
CA PRO A 27 -2.04 13.99 -5.72
C PRO A 27 -2.45 14.76 -7.00
N GLY A 28 -1.81 14.42 -8.13
CA GLY A 28 -1.97 15.07 -9.43
C GLY A 28 -0.70 15.70 -10.06
N GLU A 29 0.35 16.01 -9.29
CA GLU A 29 1.56 16.68 -9.80
C GLU A 29 2.46 15.78 -10.67
N LEU A 30 2.23 14.47 -10.67
CA LEU A 30 2.91 13.53 -11.58
C LEU A 30 2.47 13.69 -13.05
N ARG A 31 1.43 14.50 -13.34
CA ARG A 31 0.77 14.54 -14.66
C ARG A 31 1.20 15.70 -15.57
N GLU A 32 1.89 16.73 -15.05
CA GLU A 32 2.12 17.98 -15.79
C GLU A 32 3.45 18.09 -16.55
N ARG A 33 4.28 17.03 -16.59
CA ARG A 33 5.50 17.03 -17.41
C ARG A 33 5.28 16.67 -18.89
N THR A 34 4.05 16.51 -19.36
CA THR A 34 3.77 16.23 -20.77
C THR A 34 2.61 17.08 -21.29
N SER A 35 2.83 18.38 -21.49
CA SER A 35 1.87 19.23 -22.20
C SER A 35 2.23 19.38 -23.67
N THR A 36 1.25 19.01 -24.52
CA THR A 36 0.99 19.48 -25.90
C THR A 36 1.35 18.56 -27.08
N SER A 37 0.28 17.90 -27.55
CA SER A 37 -0.09 17.54 -28.94
C SER A 37 0.64 16.40 -29.67
N GLN A 38 0.00 15.23 -29.64
CA GLN A 38 -0.52 14.47 -30.80
C GLN A 38 -0.90 13.08 -30.30
N THR A 39 -1.98 12.49 -30.83
CA THR A 39 -2.35 11.09 -30.59
C THR A 39 -1.25 10.19 -31.16
N LYS A 40 -0.14 10.04 -30.43
CA LYS A 40 0.83 8.96 -30.64
C LYS A 40 0.40 7.83 -29.71
N GLU A 41 0.29 6.66 -30.31
CA GLU A 41 0.02 5.40 -29.63
C GLU A 41 0.80 5.30 -28.31
N LEU A 42 0.14 4.70 -27.31
CA LEU A 42 0.67 4.52 -25.97
C LEU A 42 2.14 4.05 -26.05
N PRO A 43 3.10 4.78 -25.46
CA PRO A 43 4.54 4.49 -25.60
C PRO A 43 4.99 3.25 -24.82
N PHE A 44 4.05 2.53 -24.22
CA PHE A 44 4.30 1.35 -23.42
C PHE A 44 3.39 0.22 -23.91
N ASP A 45 4.03 -0.81 -24.42
CA ASP A 45 3.37 -2.05 -24.77
C ASP A 45 3.20 -2.86 -23.47
N LEU A 46 1.98 -2.87 -22.92
CA LEU A 46 1.62 -3.60 -21.70
C LEU A 46 2.03 -5.07 -21.76
N ARG A 47 2.02 -5.66 -22.96
CA ARG A 47 2.51 -7.03 -23.16
C ARG A 47 4.00 -7.12 -22.94
N ARG A 48 4.77 -6.14 -23.44
CA ARG A 48 6.23 -6.06 -23.27
C ARG A 48 6.63 -5.79 -21.83
N GLU A 49 5.87 -4.96 -21.12
CA GLU A 49 6.11 -4.66 -19.69
C GLU A 49 5.81 -5.85 -18.78
N LEU A 50 4.72 -6.58 -19.02
CA LEU A 50 4.45 -7.84 -18.33
C LEU A 50 5.50 -8.92 -18.67
N THR A 51 6.01 -8.96 -19.90
CA THR A 51 7.10 -9.87 -20.31
C THR A 51 8.44 -9.49 -19.67
N LEU A 52 8.74 -8.20 -19.53
CA LEU A 52 9.92 -7.68 -18.83
C LEU A 52 9.83 -7.94 -17.32
N ARG A 53 8.64 -7.82 -16.72
CA ARG A 53 8.38 -8.20 -15.32
C ARG A 53 8.46 -9.71 -15.09
N GLN A 54 8.11 -10.53 -16.08
CA GLN A 54 8.25 -11.98 -16.02
C GLN A 54 9.72 -12.43 -16.13
N THR A 55 10.55 -11.74 -16.92
CA THR A 55 11.98 -12.04 -17.06
C THR A 55 12.85 -11.46 -15.93
N SER A 56 12.42 -10.36 -15.30
CA SER A 56 13.05 -9.81 -14.09
C SER A 56 12.58 -10.49 -12.79
N ARG A 57 11.76 -11.55 -12.89
CA ARG A 57 11.41 -12.44 -11.76
C ARG A 57 12.57 -13.39 -11.39
N ARG A 58 13.82 -12.92 -11.47
CA ARG A 58 14.84 -13.40 -10.55
C ARG A 58 14.54 -12.71 -9.24
N GLU A 59 14.01 -13.49 -8.30
CA GLU A 59 13.71 -13.10 -6.94
C GLU A 59 14.90 -12.36 -6.30
N GLU A 60 15.00 -11.05 -6.47
CA GLU A 60 15.55 -10.21 -5.42
C GLU A 60 14.48 -10.18 -4.33
N LYS A 61 14.38 -11.30 -3.60
CA LYS A 61 14.12 -11.21 -2.17
C LYS A 61 15.15 -10.19 -1.68
N VAL A 62 14.73 -8.94 -1.47
CA VAL A 62 15.52 -7.99 -0.70
C VAL A 62 15.74 -8.71 0.62
N ARG A 63 16.93 -9.31 0.77
CA ARG A 63 17.32 -9.99 1.99
C ARG A 63 17.59 -8.86 2.97
N VAL A 64 16.57 -8.52 3.72
CA VAL A 64 16.67 -7.53 4.79
C VAL A 64 17.46 -8.19 5.91
N SER A 65 18.78 -8.02 5.85
CA SER A 65 19.68 -8.42 6.92
C SER A 65 20.07 -7.16 7.69
N GLY A 66 19.39 -6.90 8.80
CA GLY A 66 19.71 -5.80 9.71
C GLY A 66 18.57 -5.50 10.67
N GLU A 67 18.91 -5.03 11.88
CA GLU A 67 17.94 -4.51 12.84
C GLU A 67 17.24 -3.28 12.23
N ARG A 68 15.92 -3.38 12.05
CA ARG A 68 15.07 -2.26 11.65
C ARG A 68 14.40 -1.69 12.88
N ARG A 69 14.53 -0.39 13.10
CA ARG A 69 13.89 0.30 14.22
C ARG A 69 12.94 1.37 13.70
N VAL A 70 11.67 1.26 14.05
CA VAL A 70 10.70 2.33 13.76
C VAL A 70 11.02 3.51 14.68
N ILE A 71 11.37 4.65 14.09
CA ILE A 71 11.75 5.87 14.82
C ILE A 71 10.61 6.89 14.88
N GLY A 72 9.62 6.78 14.00
CA GLY A 72 8.47 7.68 14.02
C GLY A 72 7.48 7.45 12.89
N GLN A 73 6.47 8.32 12.85
CA GLN A 73 5.46 8.35 11.80
C GLN A 73 5.30 9.78 11.26
N LEU A 74 5.10 9.91 9.96
CA LEU A 74 4.84 11.18 9.30
C LEU A 74 3.38 11.22 8.82
N GLN A 75 2.64 12.23 9.28
CA GLN A 75 1.24 12.49 8.90
C GLN A 75 0.31 11.25 8.97
N LYS A 76 0.62 10.29 9.85
CA LYS A 76 -0.10 9.01 9.96
C LYS A 76 -0.24 8.28 8.61
N THR A 77 0.74 8.43 7.71
CA THR A 77 0.73 7.81 6.36
C THR A 77 2.02 7.04 6.14
N TYR A 78 3.15 7.59 6.58
CA TYR A 78 4.46 6.97 6.41
C TYR A 78 5.09 6.59 7.75
N LEU A 79 5.73 5.43 7.79
CA LEU A 79 6.63 5.03 8.86
C LEU A 79 8.06 5.41 8.49
N LEU A 80 8.77 5.99 9.46
CA LEU A 80 10.18 6.28 9.37
C LEU A 80 10.95 5.15 10.07
N VAL A 81 11.81 4.47 9.33
CA VAL A 81 12.50 3.27 9.80
C VAL A 81 14.01 3.47 9.69
N GLU A 82 14.70 3.41 10.81
CA GLU A 82 16.15 3.38 10.90
C GLU A 82 16.66 1.97 10.61
N THR A 83 17.67 1.88 9.75
CA THR A 83 18.31 0.63 9.34
C THR A 83 19.83 0.81 9.32
N ALA A 84 20.58 -0.28 9.25
CA ALA A 84 22.05 -0.23 9.07
C ALA A 84 22.49 0.55 7.81
N GLY A 85 21.62 0.68 6.81
CA GLY A 85 21.87 1.42 5.57
C GLY A 85 21.38 2.88 5.59
N GLY A 86 20.78 3.34 6.69
CA GLY A 86 20.20 4.69 6.82
C GLY A 86 18.69 4.69 7.07
N LEU A 87 17.99 5.67 6.50
CA LEU A 87 16.55 5.88 6.70
C LEU A 87 15.72 5.27 5.56
N GLU A 88 14.82 4.36 5.91
CA GLU A 88 13.74 3.87 5.04
C GLU A 88 12.44 4.63 5.36
N ILE A 89 11.66 4.95 4.32
CA ILE A 89 10.32 5.52 4.44
C ILE A 89 9.34 4.52 3.85
N VAL A 90 8.40 4.06 4.67
CA VAL A 90 7.43 3.02 4.29
C VAL A 90 6.04 3.62 4.26
N ASP A 91 5.31 3.46 3.15
CA ASP A 91 3.88 3.74 3.08
C ASP A 91 3.12 2.66 3.85
N GLN A 92 2.45 3.05 4.94
CA GLN A 92 1.77 2.11 5.82
C GLN A 92 0.57 1.43 5.13
N HIS A 93 -0.12 2.13 4.23
CA HIS A 93 -1.35 1.63 3.60
C HIS A 93 -0.98 0.55 2.60
N ILE A 94 0.00 0.83 1.74
CA ILE A 94 0.47 -0.15 0.76
C ILE A 94 1.14 -1.34 1.45
N ALA A 95 1.91 -1.12 2.51
CA ALA A 95 2.51 -2.20 3.28
C ALA A 95 1.45 -3.10 3.91
N HIS A 96 0.44 -2.52 4.56
CA HIS A 96 -0.63 -3.28 5.21
C HIS A 96 -1.49 -4.04 4.20
N GLU A 97 -1.89 -3.40 3.10
CA GLU A 97 -2.65 -4.06 2.03
C GLU A 97 -1.86 -5.20 1.40
N ARG A 98 -0.54 -5.03 1.21
CA ARG A 98 0.31 -6.08 0.65
C ARG A 98 0.39 -7.30 1.56
N ILE A 99 0.63 -7.08 2.85
CA ILE A 99 0.69 -8.15 3.86
C ILE A 99 -0.66 -8.89 3.90
N LEU A 100 -1.76 -8.15 4.01
CA LEU A 100 -3.10 -8.73 4.07
C LEU A 100 -3.43 -9.52 2.80
N TYR A 101 -3.07 -9.01 1.62
CA TYR A 101 -3.27 -9.70 0.36
C TYR A 101 -2.48 -11.01 0.30
N GLU A 102 -1.21 -11.00 0.70
CA GLU A 102 -0.36 -12.19 0.72
C GLU A 102 -0.91 -13.24 1.68
N GLU A 103 -1.31 -12.85 2.88
CA GLU A 103 -1.95 -13.73 3.86
C GLU A 103 -3.26 -14.34 3.34
N LEU A 104 -4.16 -13.52 2.78
CA LEU A 104 -5.44 -13.98 2.22
C LEU A 104 -5.23 -14.90 1.02
N CYS A 105 -4.26 -14.60 0.15
CA CYS A 105 -3.90 -15.47 -0.96
C CYS A 105 -3.37 -16.81 -0.44
N GLU A 106 -2.45 -16.83 0.52
CA GLU A 106 -1.95 -18.08 1.09
C GLU A 106 -3.07 -18.92 1.71
N GLN A 107 -3.96 -18.31 2.51
CA GLN A 107 -5.11 -18.99 3.10
C GLN A 107 -6.06 -19.56 2.05
N PHE A 108 -6.32 -18.80 0.98
CA PHE A 108 -7.17 -19.24 -0.12
C PHE A 108 -6.57 -20.47 -0.85
N HIS A 109 -5.27 -20.44 -1.18
CA HIS A 109 -4.61 -21.57 -1.85
C HIS A 109 -4.52 -22.82 -0.96
N GLN A 110 -4.47 -22.65 0.37
CA GLN A 110 -4.47 -23.75 1.33
C GLN A 110 -5.87 -24.29 1.63
N GLY A 111 -6.93 -23.64 1.12
CA GLY A 111 -8.32 -24.01 1.42
C GLY A 111 -8.74 -23.75 2.87
N ALA A 112 -7.94 -22.96 3.61
CA ALA A 112 -8.11 -22.68 5.04
C ALA A 112 -8.39 -21.19 5.28
N VAL A 113 -9.33 -20.62 4.52
CA VAL A 113 -9.75 -19.23 4.72
C VAL A 113 -10.35 -19.09 6.11
N THR A 114 -9.72 -18.27 6.96
CA THR A 114 -10.19 -18.06 8.33
C THR A 114 -11.50 -17.28 8.30
N ARG A 115 -12.49 -17.72 9.08
CA ARG A 115 -13.80 -17.08 9.17
C ARG A 115 -14.10 -16.75 10.61
N GLN A 116 -14.68 -15.57 10.83
CA GLN A 116 -15.20 -15.17 12.14
C GLN A 116 -16.71 -14.98 12.02
N GLN A 117 -17.48 -15.75 12.80
CA GLN A 117 -18.91 -15.50 12.92
C GLN A 117 -19.12 -14.23 13.74
N PHE A 118 -19.95 -13.32 13.23
CA PHE A 118 -20.35 -12.14 13.99
C PHE A 118 -21.21 -12.54 15.18
N LEU A 119 -21.04 -11.84 16.31
CA LEU A 119 -21.87 -12.03 17.51
C LEU A 119 -23.36 -11.79 17.25
N LEU A 120 -23.64 -10.84 16.35
CA LEU A 120 -24.99 -10.53 15.88
C LEU A 120 -25.00 -10.65 14.35
N PRO A 121 -26.02 -11.28 13.76
CA PRO A 121 -26.12 -11.38 12.31
C PRO A 121 -26.34 -10.00 11.69
N VAL A 122 -25.66 -9.74 10.58
CA VAL A 122 -25.81 -8.51 9.80
C VAL A 122 -26.90 -8.72 8.77
N ARG A 123 -27.97 -7.90 8.83
CA ARG A 123 -29.04 -7.92 7.83
C ARG A 123 -28.65 -7.08 6.62
N LEU A 124 -28.82 -7.65 5.43
CA LEU A 124 -28.58 -6.98 4.15
C LEU A 124 -29.92 -6.71 3.46
N GLU A 125 -30.19 -5.45 3.13
CA GLU A 125 -31.33 -5.05 2.32
C GLU A 125 -30.91 -5.00 0.85
N LEU A 126 -31.54 -5.83 0.02
CA LEU A 126 -31.17 -6.00 -1.38
C LEU A 126 -32.41 -5.89 -2.28
N SER A 127 -32.23 -5.39 -3.50
CA SER A 127 -33.24 -5.52 -4.54
C SER A 127 -33.40 -6.99 -4.93
N PHE A 128 -34.56 -7.33 -5.51
CA PHE A 128 -34.83 -8.70 -5.98
C PHE A 128 -33.76 -9.22 -6.95
N GLU A 129 -33.29 -8.38 -7.87
CA GLU A 129 -32.23 -8.75 -8.83
C GLU A 129 -30.90 -9.06 -8.12
N ASN A 130 -30.48 -8.21 -7.18
CA ASN A 130 -29.23 -8.42 -6.45
C ASN A 130 -29.30 -9.65 -5.54
N ALA A 131 -30.44 -9.89 -4.90
CA ALA A 131 -30.67 -11.09 -4.11
C ALA A 131 -30.56 -12.35 -4.98
N ALA A 132 -31.19 -12.37 -6.15
CA ALA A 132 -31.10 -13.51 -7.08
C ALA A 132 -29.65 -13.78 -7.54
N ARG A 133 -28.90 -12.73 -7.88
CA ARG A 133 -27.48 -12.84 -8.25
C ARG A 133 -26.62 -13.35 -7.10
N LEU A 134 -26.86 -12.84 -5.89
CA LEU A 134 -26.14 -13.25 -4.68
C LEU A 134 -26.39 -14.73 -4.36
N THR A 135 -27.66 -15.17 -4.40
CA THR A 135 -28.04 -16.56 -4.15
C THR A 135 -27.39 -17.51 -5.16
N ALA A 136 -27.25 -17.09 -6.43
CA ALA A 136 -26.57 -17.89 -7.45
C ALA A 136 -25.08 -18.08 -7.18
N GLY A 137 -24.43 -17.15 -6.47
CA GLY A 137 -22.99 -17.14 -6.19
C GLY A 137 -22.59 -17.51 -4.75
N LEU A 138 -23.50 -18.10 -3.95
CA LEU A 138 -23.23 -18.37 -2.54
C LEU A 138 -22.06 -19.33 -2.31
N LYS A 139 -21.91 -20.34 -3.18
CA LYS A 139 -20.82 -21.33 -3.04
C LYS A 139 -19.45 -20.70 -3.25
N GLU A 140 -19.34 -19.79 -4.22
CA GLU A 140 -18.13 -19.04 -4.50
C GLU A 140 -17.79 -18.07 -3.35
N LEU A 141 -18.82 -17.44 -2.76
CA LEU A 141 -18.65 -16.58 -1.59
C LEU A 141 -18.18 -17.37 -0.36
N GLU A 142 -18.71 -18.57 -0.14
CA GLU A 142 -18.25 -19.44 0.94
C GLU A 142 -16.77 -19.79 0.79
N GLN A 143 -16.29 -20.07 -0.44
CA GLN A 143 -14.89 -20.39 -0.70
C GLN A 143 -13.94 -19.26 -0.28
N VAL A 144 -14.37 -18.00 -0.37
CA VAL A 144 -13.60 -16.83 0.06
C VAL A 144 -13.91 -16.37 1.49
N GLY A 145 -14.69 -17.14 2.25
CA GLY A 145 -14.94 -16.89 3.67
C GLY A 145 -16.22 -16.13 4.00
N ILE A 146 -17.05 -15.79 3.00
CA ILE A 146 -18.30 -15.05 3.18
C ILE A 146 -19.45 -16.04 3.26
N VAL A 147 -20.09 -16.13 4.42
CA VAL A 147 -21.20 -17.07 4.66
C VAL A 147 -22.47 -16.27 4.97
N LEU A 148 -23.53 -16.56 4.23
CA LEU A 148 -24.88 -16.07 4.50
C LEU A 148 -25.69 -17.25 5.02
N ALA A 149 -26.18 -17.15 6.26
CA ALA A 149 -26.96 -18.17 6.94
C ALA A 149 -28.40 -17.68 7.18
#